data_AF-A0A936L451-F1
#
_entry.id   AF-A0A936L451-F1
#
_cell.length_a   1.000
_cell.length_b   1.000
_cell.length_c   1.000
_cell.angle_alpha   90.00
_cell.angle_beta   90.00
_cell.angle_gamma   90.00
#
_symmetry.space_group_name_H-M   'P 1'
#
loop_
_entity.id
_entity.type
_entity.pdbx_description
1 polymer ?
#
loop_
_entity_poly.entity_id
_entity_poly.type
_entity_poly.pdbx_seq_one_letter_code
_entity_poly.pdbx_strand_id
1 'polypeptide(L)'
;MDVNTLHKNFGYRFTKMKTAEKDYLGMEVKDAVITVPAYFNDAQRQATKEAGEIAGLNVKRIINEPTAAALAYGLDKKNKDMKIVVFDCGGGTHDVSVLELGDGVFEVKS
;
A
#
# COMPACT_ATOMS: atom_id res chain seq x y z
N MET A 1 1.43 -11.36 12.07
CA MET A 1 2.07 -10.31 12.88
C MET A 1 0.98 -9.63 13.69
N ASP A 2 1.17 -9.45 14.99
CA ASP A 2 0.20 -8.76 15.85
C ASP A 2 0.26 -7.22 15.66
N VAL A 3 -0.79 -6.54 16.11
CA VAL A 3 -0.98 -5.09 15.94
C VAL A 3 0.13 -4.27 16.64
N ASN A 4 0.59 -4.68 17.82
CA ASN A 4 1.62 -3.93 18.54
C ASN A 4 2.96 -3.97 17.81
N THR A 5 3.28 -5.13 17.22
CA THR A 5 4.46 -5.29 16.38
C THR A 5 4.37 -4.44 15.12
N LEU A 6 3.19 -4.35 14.49
CA LEU A 6 2.96 -3.48 13.33
C LEU A 6 3.21 -2.01 13.67
N HIS A 7 2.64 -1.50 14.76
CA HIS A 7 2.83 -0.12 15.20
C HIS A 7 4.29 0.24 15.39
N LYS A 8 5.05 -0.57 16.12
CA LYS A 8 6.47 -0.30 16.39
C LYS A 8 7.30 -0.34 15.11
N ASN A 9 7.12 -1.38 14.28
CA ASN A 9 7.94 -1.58 13.10
C ASN A 9 7.63 -0.55 12.00
N PHE A 10 6.35 -0.30 11.73
CA PHE A 10 5.94 0.61 10.69
C PHE A 10 6.08 2.08 11.09
N GLY A 11 5.77 2.44 12.34
CA GLY A 11 5.94 3.82 12.81
C GLY A 11 7.38 4.29 12.63
N TYR A 12 8.36 3.50 13.07
CA TYR A 12 9.78 3.82 12.89
C TYR A 12 10.19 3.92 11.41
N ARG A 13 9.72 2.99 10.56
CA ARG A 13 10.03 2.99 9.12
C ARG A 13 9.43 4.20 8.40
N PHE A 14 8.18 4.54 8.69
CA PHE A 14 7.51 5.69 8.09
C PHE A 14 8.15 7.01 8.53
N THR A 15 8.58 7.14 9.79
CA THR A 15 9.36 8.31 10.23
C THR A 15 10.64 8.45 9.41
N LYS A 16 11.39 7.35 9.22
CA LYS A 16 12.61 7.35 8.41
C LYS A 16 12.35 7.75 6.96
N MET A 17 11.33 7.17 6.32
CA MET A 17 10.97 7.49 4.93
C MET A 17 10.55 8.95 4.80
N LYS A 18 9.70 9.45 5.71
CA LYS A 18 9.27 10.85 5.73
C LYS A 18 10.44 11.82 5.83
N THR A 19 11.43 11.55 6.69
CA THR A 19 12.64 12.39 6.81
C THR A 19 13.45 12.36 5.52
N ALA A 20 13.70 11.17 4.95
CA ALA A 20 14.45 11.04 3.71
C ALA A 20 13.79 11.78 2.53
N GLU A 21 12.47 11.65 2.38
CA GLU A 21 11.70 12.37 1.35
C GLU A 21 11.68 13.87 1.58
N LYS A 22 11.58 14.33 2.84
CA LYS A 22 11.68 15.75 3.19
C LYS A 22 13.04 16.32 2.78
N ASP A 23 14.12 15.60 3.08
CA ASP A 23 15.48 16.03 2.75
C ASP A 23 15.69 16.07 1.23
N TYR A 24 15.11 15.10 0.51
CA TYR A 24 15.16 15.04 -0.96
C TYR A 24 14.36 16.16 -1.64
N LEU A 25 13.14 16.42 -1.18
CA LEU A 25 12.23 17.41 -1.79
C LEU A 25 12.47 18.85 -1.29
N GLY A 26 13.16 19.02 -0.16
CA GLY A 26 13.35 20.32 0.50
C GLY A 26 12.06 20.89 1.10
N MET A 27 11.03 20.07 1.29
CA MET A 27 9.73 20.50 1.83
C MET A 27 9.10 19.45 2.76
N GLU A 28 8.20 19.91 3.62
CA GLU A 28 7.45 19.03 4.53
C GLU A 28 6.55 18.04 3.76
N VAL A 29 6.73 16.75 4.02
CA VAL A 29 5.84 15.68 3.54
C VAL A 29 4.75 15.44 4.60
N LYS A 30 3.50 15.75 4.25
CA LYS A 30 2.37 15.69 5.18
C LYS A 30 1.35 14.61 4.86
N ASP A 31 1.08 14.36 3.58
CA ASP A 31 0.04 13.45 3.13
C ASP A 31 0.65 12.20 2.51
N ALA A 32 0.05 11.03 2.73
CA ALA A 32 0.53 9.77 2.17
C ALA A 32 -0.61 8.82 1.77
N VAL A 33 -0.35 8.00 0.76
CA VAL A 33 -1.09 6.77 0.46
C VAL A 33 -0.15 5.61 0.78
N ILE A 34 -0.61 4.62 1.54
CA ILE A 34 0.21 3.51 2.01
C ILE A 34 -0.34 2.20 1.44
N THR A 35 0.55 1.37 0.90
CA THR A 35 0.23 0.02 0.42
C THR A 35 0.27 -0.99 1.55
N VAL A 36 -0.57 -2.02 1.47
CA VAL A 36 -0.54 -3.21 2.34
C VAL A 36 -0.78 -4.48 1.52
N PRO A 37 -0.39 -5.65 2.03
CA PRO A 37 -0.73 -6.93 1.40
C PRO A 37 -2.23 -7.11 1.27
N ALA A 38 -2.68 -7.73 0.19
CA ALA A 38 -4.12 -7.90 -0.08
C ALA A 38 -4.84 -8.71 1.03
N TYR A 39 -4.14 -9.66 1.64
CA TYR A 39 -4.66 -10.51 2.72
C TYR A 39 -4.73 -9.83 4.09
N PHE A 40 -4.28 -8.57 4.24
CA PHE A 40 -4.44 -7.85 5.50
C PHE A 40 -5.91 -7.64 5.83
N ASN A 41 -6.29 -8.02 7.05
CA ASN A 41 -7.61 -7.76 7.60
C ASN A 41 -7.75 -6.30 8.09
N ASP A 42 -8.96 -5.92 8.49
CA ASP A 42 -9.27 -4.55 8.92
C ASP A 42 -8.42 -4.08 10.10
N ALA A 43 -8.17 -4.94 11.08
CA ALA A 43 -7.36 -4.60 12.24
C ALA A 43 -5.90 -4.31 11.85
N GLN A 44 -5.33 -5.09 10.94
CA GLN A 44 -3.97 -4.87 10.44
C GLN A 44 -3.89 -3.62 9.54
N ARG A 45 -4.92 -3.35 8.72
CA ARG A 45 -5.01 -2.12 7.91
C ARG A 45 -5.09 -0.88 8.79
N GLN A 46 -5.92 -0.93 9.81
CA GLN A 46 -6.08 0.15 10.77
C GLN A 46 -4.77 0.38 11.53
N ALA A 47 -4.09 -0.69 11.96
CA ALA A 47 -2.79 -0.60 12.60
C ALA A 47 -1.72 0.06 11.69
N THR A 48 -1.71 -0.27 10.40
CA THR A 48 -0.80 0.39 9.43
C THR A 48 -1.12 1.87 9.28
N LYS A 49 -2.40 2.23 9.24
CA LYS A 49 -2.84 3.63 9.18
C LYS A 49 -2.40 4.41 10.41
N GLU A 50 -2.65 3.88 11.61
CA GLU A 50 -2.25 4.47 12.89
C GLU A 50 -0.73 4.63 12.98
N ALA A 51 0.04 3.65 12.49
CA ALA A 51 1.49 3.77 12.42
C ALA A 51 1.94 4.95 11.53
N GLY A 52 1.23 5.22 10.42
CA GLY A 52 1.46 6.40 9.59
C GLY A 52 1.15 7.71 10.32
N GLU A 53 0.04 7.75 11.05
CA GLU A 53 -0.37 8.90 11.86
C GLU A 53 0.62 9.19 12.99
N ILE A 54 1.14 8.16 13.67
CA ILE A 54 2.20 8.27 14.69
C ILE A 54 3.48 8.86 14.08
N ALA A 55 3.79 8.54 12.81
CA ALA A 55 4.91 9.13 12.09
C ALA A 55 4.64 10.58 11.61
N GLY A 56 3.46 11.13 11.91
CA GLY A 56 3.04 12.47 11.51
C GLY A 56 2.66 12.58 10.04
N LEU A 57 2.17 11.50 9.43
CA LEU A 57 1.59 11.49 8.10
C LEU A 57 0.05 11.49 8.21
N ASN A 58 -0.59 12.28 7.38
CA ASN A 58 -2.02 12.20 7.12
C ASN A 58 -2.28 11.12 6.07
N VAL A 59 -2.68 9.94 6.52
CA VAL A 59 -2.88 8.78 5.65
C VAL A 59 -4.21 8.91 4.90
N LYS A 60 -4.15 9.32 3.64
CA LYS A 60 -5.32 9.57 2.78
C LYS A 60 -6.06 8.28 2.43
N ARG A 61 -5.29 7.21 2.19
CA ARG A 61 -5.84 5.92 1.78
C ARG A 61 -4.86 4.79 2.08
N ILE A 62 -5.39 3.66 2.47
CA ILE A 62 -4.70 2.37 2.43
C ILE A 62 -5.16 1.66 1.17
N ILE A 63 -4.23 1.19 0.34
CA ILE A 63 -4.52 0.43 -0.87
C ILE A 63 -3.79 -0.91 -0.86
N ASN A 64 -4.27 -1.86 -1.64
CA ASN A 64 -3.59 -3.14 -1.79
C ASN A 64 -2.35 -2.98 -2.68
N GLU A 65 -1.26 -3.66 -2.33
CA GLU A 65 -0.06 -3.79 -3.17
C GLU A 65 -0.37 -4.20 -4.61
N PRO A 66 -1.14 -5.27 -4.89
CA PRO A 66 -1.45 -5.65 -6.27
C PRO A 66 -2.27 -4.59 -7.02
N THR A 67 -3.13 -3.83 -6.33
CA THR A 67 -3.87 -2.71 -6.93
C THR A 67 -2.92 -1.56 -7.26
N ALA A 68 -1.98 -1.23 -6.37
CA ALA A 68 -0.98 -0.21 -6.62
C ALA A 68 -0.09 -0.55 -7.83
N ALA A 69 0.31 -1.83 -7.96
CA ALA A 69 1.02 -2.31 -9.12
C ALA A 69 0.18 -2.15 -10.40
N ALA A 70 -1.08 -2.58 -10.39
CA ALA A 70 -1.95 -2.45 -11.56
C ALA A 70 -2.17 -0.98 -11.99
N LEU A 71 -2.30 -0.06 -11.03
CA LEU A 71 -2.36 1.38 -11.28
C LEU A 71 -1.06 1.94 -11.88
N ALA A 72 0.11 1.49 -11.40
CA ALA A 72 1.41 1.93 -11.91
C ALA A 72 1.63 1.53 -13.38
N TYR A 73 1.13 0.37 -13.80
CA TYR A 73 1.14 -0.07 -15.20
C TYR A 73 0.08 0.63 -16.07
N GLY A 74 -0.74 1.52 -15.50
CA GLY A 74 -1.78 2.26 -16.20
C GLY A 74 -2.88 1.34 -16.76
N LEU A 75 -3.13 0.20 -16.11
CA LEU A 75 -4.08 -0.79 -16.60
C LEU A 75 -5.52 -0.27 -16.50
N ASP A 76 -5.80 0.59 -15.53
CA ASP A 76 -7.07 1.32 -15.36
C ASP A 76 -7.49 2.12 -16.60
N LYS A 77 -6.52 2.58 -17.40
CA LYS A 77 -6.76 3.44 -18.57
C LYS A 77 -7.06 2.68 -19.85
N LYS A 78 -7.00 1.34 -19.83
CA LYS A 78 -7.13 0.52 -21.04
C LYS A 78 -8.58 0.30 -21.48
N ASN A 79 -9.58 0.79 -20.73
CA ASN A 79 -11.03 0.68 -21.01
C ASN A 79 -11.42 -0.71 -21.54
N LYS A 80 -10.84 -1.75 -20.93
CA LYS A 80 -11.04 -3.14 -21.30
C LYS A 80 -11.10 -3.96 -20.04
N ASP A 81 -12.01 -4.92 -20.03
CA ASP A 81 -12.05 -5.91 -18.98
C ASP A 81 -10.82 -6.81 -19.09
N MET A 82 -10.09 -6.96 -17.99
CA MET A 82 -8.82 -7.66 -17.97
C MET A 82 -8.67 -8.49 -16.71
N LYS A 83 -8.15 -9.72 -16.91
CA LYS A 83 -7.64 -10.55 -15.82
C LYS A 83 -6.14 -10.36 -15.73
N ILE A 84 -5.66 -9.97 -14.57
CA ILE A 84 -4.27 -9.60 -14.33
C ILE A 84 -3.75 -10.52 -13.23
N VAL A 85 -2.61 -11.16 -13.46
CA VAL A 85 -1.89 -11.83 -12.39
C VAL A 85 -0.77 -10.90 -11.95
N VAL A 86 -0.77 -10.53 -10.66
CA VAL A 86 0.35 -9.83 -10.03
C VAL A 86 1.15 -10.85 -9.25
N PHE A 87 2.44 -10.89 -9.55
CA PHE A 87 3.42 -11.76 -8.90
C PHE A 87 4.39 -10.87 -8.13
N ASP A 88 4.24 -10.84 -6.81
CA ASP A 88 5.10 -10.08 -5.90
C ASP A 88 6.12 -11.01 -5.24
N CYS A 89 7.40 -10.77 -5.56
CA CYS A 89 8.55 -11.50 -5.00
C CYS A 89 9.42 -10.55 -4.20
N GLY A 90 9.01 -10.27 -2.97
CA GLY A 90 9.77 -9.48 -2.02
C GLY A 90 10.89 -10.29 -1.36
N GLY A 91 11.73 -9.60 -0.58
CA GLY A 91 12.83 -10.23 0.16
C GLY A 91 12.39 -11.09 1.36
N GLY A 92 11.11 -11.04 1.75
CA GLY A 92 10.59 -11.79 2.91
C GLY A 92 9.17 -12.34 2.74
N THR A 93 8.49 -11.99 1.65
CA THR A 93 7.15 -12.48 1.31
C THR A 93 7.09 -12.81 -0.16
N HIS A 94 6.24 -13.79 -0.50
CA HIS A 94 5.94 -14.16 -1.86
C HIS A 94 4.42 -14.22 -2.00
N ASP A 95 3.86 -13.33 -2.80
CA ASP A 95 2.43 -13.14 -2.92
C ASP A 95 2.00 -13.17 -4.39
N VAL A 96 0.97 -13.96 -4.69
CA VAL A 96 0.36 -14.02 -6.02
C VAL A 96 -1.10 -13.61 -5.88
N SER A 97 -1.52 -12.63 -6.67
CA SER A 97 -2.90 -12.13 -6.67
C SER A 97 -3.45 -12.10 -8.08
N VAL A 98 -4.69 -12.55 -8.24
CA VAL A 98 -5.44 -12.38 -9.49
C VAL A 98 -6.35 -11.17 -9.32
N LEU A 99 -6.24 -10.18 -10.21
CA LEU A 99 -7.15 -9.06 -10.27
C LEU A 99 -8.06 -9.17 -11.48
N GLU A 100 -9.30 -8.77 -11.28
CA GLU A 100 -10.22 -8.42 -12.36
C GLU A 100 -10.36 -6.90 -12.40
N LEU A 101 -10.09 -6.33 -13.57
CA LEU A 101 -10.38 -4.94 -13.89
C LEU A 101 -11.61 -4.92 -14.78
N GLY A 102 -12.65 -4.20 -14.35
CA GLY A 102 -13.85 -3.92 -15.13
C GLY A 102 -14.47 -2.61 -14.66
N ASP A 103 -15.02 -1.82 -15.58
CA ASP A 103 -15.62 -0.50 -15.29
C ASP A 103 -14.73 0.45 -14.45
N GLY A 104 -13.40 0.34 -14.59
CA GLY A 104 -12.44 1.13 -13.81
C GLY A 104 -12.29 0.71 -12.34
N VAL A 105 -12.89 -0.41 -11.94
CA VAL A 105 -12.80 -0.99 -10.60
C VAL A 105 -11.85 -2.19 -10.62
N PHE A 106 -10.94 -2.23 -9.64
CA PHE A 106 -10.08 -3.39 -9.40
C PHE A 106 -10.67 -4.25 -8.30
N GLU A 107 -10.94 -5.51 -8.62
CA GLU A 107 -11.32 -6.53 -7.64
C GLU A 107 -10.19 -7.55 -7.50
N VAL A 108 -9.76 -7.83 -6.27
CA VAL A 108 -8.81 -8.91 -5.99
C VAL A 108 -9.60 -10.19 -5.81
N LYS A 109 -9.32 -11.19 -6.65
CA LYS A 109 -9.86 -12.54 -6.50
C LYS A 109 -8.94 -13.35 -5.57
N SER A 110 -9.58 -14.03 -4.61
CA SER A 110 -8.95 -14.92 -3.63
C SER A 110 -8.44 -16.21 -4.25
#